data_AF-A0A7R9MVE2-F1
#
_entry.id   AF-A0A7R9MVE2-F1
#
_cell.length_a   1.000
_cell.length_b   1.000
_cell.length_c   1.000
_cell.angle_alpha   90.00
_cell.angle_beta   90.00
_cell.angle_gamma   90.00
#
_symmetry.space_group_name_H-M   'P 1'
#
loop_
_entity.id
_entity.type
_entity.pdbx_description
1 polymer ?
#
loop_
_entity_poly.entity_id
_entity_poly.type
_entity_poly.pdbx_seq_one_letter_code
_entity_poly.pdbx_strand_id
1 'polypeptide(L)'
;MCKTLTAFRGLPESDQIVLLKYASLEIIVIQMILKFDFDGQFWDIITESHYSHLVHLELLKSGNTYVNHKSFLRNMGQEWDSDQLSAILLFNAERPNLMDRDLVK
;
A
#
# COMPACT_ATOMS: atom_id res chain seq x y z
N MET A 1 4.25 10.48 0.35
CA MET A 1 3.39 10.22 -0.82
C MET A 1 2.08 11.02 -0.74
N CYS A 2 1.08 10.74 0.10
CA CYS A 2 -0.24 11.43 0.00
C CYS A 2 -0.20 12.98 -0.05
N LYS A 3 0.66 13.64 0.75
CA LYS A 3 0.82 15.10 0.74
C LYS A 3 1.45 15.68 -0.53
N THR A 4 2.05 14.87 -1.41
CA THR A 4 2.54 15.34 -2.71
C THR A 4 1.42 15.48 -3.73
N LEU A 5 0.26 14.83 -3.50
CA LEU A 5 -0.91 14.90 -4.37
C LEU A 5 -1.65 16.23 -4.12
N THR A 6 -1.76 17.06 -5.16
CA THR A 6 -2.44 18.37 -5.06
C THR A 6 -3.92 18.22 -4.69
N ALA A 7 -4.60 17.21 -5.23
CA ALA A 7 -6.00 16.91 -4.89
C ALA A 7 -6.16 16.61 -3.39
N PHE A 8 -5.27 15.80 -2.81
CA PHE A 8 -5.32 15.44 -1.38
C PHE A 8 -5.11 16.66 -0.48
N ARG A 9 -4.17 17.55 -0.85
CA ARG A 9 -3.92 18.80 -0.10
C ARG A 9 -5.10 19.78 -0.14
N GLY A 10 -5.93 19.71 -1.18
CA GLY A 10 -7.12 20.56 -1.31
C GLY A 10 -8.30 20.14 -0.44
N LEU A 11 -8.27 18.93 0.13
CA LEU A 11 -9.34 18.42 0.99
C LEU A 11 -9.30 19.07 2.39
N PRO A 12 -10.45 19.17 3.08
CA PRO A 12 -10.48 19.49 4.50
C PRO A 12 -9.57 18.54 5.31
N GLU A 13 -8.90 19.06 6.35
CA GLU A 13 -7.98 18.26 7.16
C GLU A 13 -8.66 17.05 7.82
N SER A 14 -9.93 17.19 8.21
CA SER A 14 -10.74 16.08 8.72
C SER A 14 -10.85 14.93 7.72
N ASP A 15 -11.06 15.24 6.45
CA ASP A 15 -11.20 14.24 5.38
C ASP A 15 -9.85 13.66 5.00
N GLN A 16 -8.78 14.46 5.00
CA GLN A 16 -7.42 13.96 4.85
C GLN A 16 -7.09 12.90 5.92
N ILE A 17 -7.45 13.16 7.18
CA ILE A 17 -7.24 12.21 8.29
C ILE A 17 -8.08 10.95 8.11
N VAL A 18 -9.35 11.08 7.73
CA VAL A 18 -10.24 9.94 7.48
C VAL A 18 -9.68 9.04 6.38
N LEU A 19 -9.32 9.61 5.22
CA LEU A 19 -8.77 8.85 4.10
C LEU A 19 -7.48 8.12 4.50
N LEU A 20 -6.55 8.80 5.20
CA LEU A 20 -5.31 8.17 5.66
C LEU A 20 -5.56 7.05 6.68
N LYS A 21 -6.49 7.25 7.61
CA LYS A 21 -6.82 6.26 8.63
C LYS A 21 -7.29 4.94 8.02
N TYR A 22 -8.06 4.98 6.93
CA TYR A 22 -8.57 3.78 6.29
C TYR A 22 -7.64 3.22 5.20
N ALA A 23 -6.96 4.07 4.43
CA ALA A 23 -6.15 3.63 3.30
C ALA A 23 -4.70 3.28 3.66
N SER A 24 -4.15 3.78 4.78
CA SER A 24 -2.72 3.62 5.10
C SER A 24 -2.25 2.17 5.11
N LEU A 25 -3.00 1.26 5.73
CA LEU A 25 -2.63 -0.16 5.76
C LEU A 25 -2.72 -0.81 4.37
N GLU A 26 -3.76 -0.50 3.60
CA GLU A 26 -3.95 -1.01 2.25
C GLU A 26 -2.80 -0.54 1.33
N ILE A 27 -2.40 0.73 1.46
CA ILE A 27 -1.27 1.33 0.76
C ILE A 27 0.06 0.66 1.15
N ILE A 28 0.28 0.40 2.44
CA ILE A 28 1.49 -0.31 2.90
C ILE A 28 1.54 -1.72 2.30
N VAL A 29 0.42 -2.45 2.34
CA VAL A 29 0.32 -3.81 1.81
C VAL A 29 0.59 -3.84 0.30
N ILE A 30 -0.02 -2.94 -0.48
CA ILE A 30 0.21 -2.92 -1.94
C ILE A 30 1.66 -2.55 -2.27
N GLN A 31 2.26 -1.61 -1.54
CA GLN A 31 3.67 -1.27 -1.71
C GLN A 31 4.61 -2.42 -1.37
N MET A 32 4.30 -3.21 -0.34
CA MET A 32 5.05 -4.42 -0.02
C MET A 32 4.93 -5.45 -1.14
N ILE A 33 3.75 -5.63 -1.73
CA ILE A 33 3.53 -6.56 -2.83
C ILE A 33 4.34 -6.17 -4.07
N LEU A 34 4.32 -4.89 -4.44
CA LEU A 34 5.01 -4.39 -5.63
C LEU A 34 6.53 -4.36 -5.49
N LYS A 35 7.04 -4.31 -4.26
CA LYS A 35 8.48 -4.36 -3.95
C LYS A 35 8.99 -5.78 -3.64
N PHE A 36 8.13 -6.79 -3.77
CA PHE A 36 8.55 -8.17 -3.55
C PHE A 36 9.38 -8.68 -4.71
N ASP A 37 10.57 -9.20 -4.42
CA ASP A 37 11.37 -9.92 -5.39
C ASP A 37 10.83 -11.34 -5.54
N PHE A 38 10.24 -11.63 -6.70
CA PHE A 38 9.69 -12.95 -7.01
C PHE A 38 10.75 -14.01 -7.30
N ASP A 39 11.88 -13.61 -7.86
CA ASP A 39 12.97 -14.51 -8.22
C ASP A 39 13.73 -14.91 -6.95
N GLY A 40 14.02 -13.94 -6.09
CA GLY A 40 14.67 -14.14 -4.79
C GLY A 40 13.76 -14.57 -3.64
N GLN A 41 12.43 -14.41 -3.81
CA GLN A 41 11.41 -14.64 -2.78
C GLN A 41 11.66 -13.85 -1.48
N PHE A 42 12.02 -12.58 -1.58
CA PHE A 42 12.27 -11.71 -0.44
C PHE A 42 11.75 -10.29 -0.66
N TRP A 43 11.62 -9.54 0.43
CA TRP A 43 11.54 -8.08 0.41
C TRP A 43 12.90 -7.49 0.75
N ASP A 44 13.38 -6.55 -0.07
CA ASP A 44 14.55 -5.73 0.27
C ASP A 44 14.07 -4.46 0.99
N ILE A 45 14.33 -4.40 2.30
CA ILE A 45 13.94 -3.27 3.14
C ILE A 45 15.19 -2.42 3.40
N ILE A 46 15.23 -1.25 2.78
CA ILE A 46 16.25 -0.24 3.02
C ILE A 46 15.82 0.60 4.22
N THR A 47 16.62 0.60 5.26
CA THR A 47 16.40 1.39 6.48
C THR A 47 17.04 2.77 6.37
N GLU A 48 16.67 3.71 7.26
CA GLU A 48 17.24 5.07 7.30
C GLU A 48 18.76 5.11 7.47
N SER A 49 19.34 4.04 8.03
CA SER A 49 20.78 3.86 8.19
C SER A 49 21.46 3.32 6.92
N HIS A 50 20.75 3.24 5.80
CA HIS A 50 21.19 2.69 4.50
C HIS A 50 21.61 1.21 4.53
N TYR A 51 21.23 0.47 5.58
CA TYR A 51 21.37 -0.98 5.60
C TYR A 51 20.16 -1.63 4.92
N SER A 52 20.44 -2.57 4.02
CA SER A 52 19.45 -3.47 3.42
C SER A 52 19.23 -4.67 4.34
N HIS A 53 17.97 -4.99 4.59
CA HIS A 53 17.56 -6.22 5.24
C HIS A 53 16.68 -7.03 4.28
N LEU A 54 17.11 -8.27 4.00
CA LEU A 54 16.35 -9.21 3.20
C LEU A 54 15.37 -9.98 4.10
N VAL A 55 14.09 -9.75 3.91
CA VAL A 55 13.04 -10.53 4.58
C VAL A 55 12.59 -11.63 3.64
N HIS A 56 13.04 -12.85 3.89
CA HIS A 56 12.65 -14.00 3.08
C HIS A 56 11.20 -14.42 3.37
N LEU A 57 10.43 -14.67 2.32
CA LEU A 57 9.06 -15.16 2.40
C LEU A 57 8.98 -16.45 3.25
N GLU A 58 10.03 -17.26 3.24
CA GLU A 58 10.12 -18.51 4.00
C GLU A 58 9.95 -18.34 5.52
N LEU A 59 10.30 -17.18 6.07
CA LEU A 59 10.10 -16.86 7.49
C LEU A 59 8.60 -16.77 7.85
N LEU A 60 7.73 -16.59 6.85
CA LEU A 60 6.28 -16.53 6.99
C LEU A 60 5.60 -17.89 6.77
N LYS A 61 6.35 -18.99 6.62
CA LYS A 61 5.80 -20.36 6.43
C LYS A 61 5.02 -20.87 7.65
N SER A 62 5.05 -20.19 8.79
CA SER A 62 4.27 -20.52 9.98
C SER A 62 2.83 -20.00 9.90
N GLY A 63 2.04 -20.52 8.93
CA GLY A 63 0.61 -20.25 8.87
C GLY A 63 -0.04 -20.59 7.53
N ASN A 64 -1.36 -20.84 7.54
CA ASN A 64 -2.17 -21.12 6.34
C ASN A 64 -2.19 -19.97 5.31
N THR A 65 -1.69 -18.80 5.68
CA THR A 65 -1.66 -17.58 4.85
C THR A 65 -0.56 -17.59 3.80
N TYR A 66 0.51 -18.39 3.96
CA TYR A 66 1.68 -18.40 3.07
C TYR A 66 1.32 -18.71 1.61
N VAL A 67 0.53 -19.76 1.38
CA VAL A 67 0.16 -20.20 0.01
C VAL A 67 -0.74 -19.18 -0.68
N ASN A 68 -1.75 -18.68 0.03
CA ASN A 68 -2.67 -17.67 -0.50
C ASN A 68 -1.95 -16.36 -0.79
N HIS A 69 -1.06 -15.93 0.11
CA HIS A 69 -0.27 -14.72 -0.06
C HIS A 69 0.70 -14.85 -1.25
N LYS A 70 1.38 -15.99 -1.40
CA LYS A 70 2.26 -16.28 -2.54
C LYS A 70 1.50 -16.26 -3.87
N SER A 71 0.31 -16.86 -3.92
CA SER A 71 -0.55 -16.82 -5.12
C SER A 71 -1.02 -15.40 -5.44
N PHE A 72 -1.38 -14.62 -4.43
CA PHE A 72 -1.83 -13.25 -4.59
C PHE A 72 -0.71 -12.34 -5.11
N LEU A 73 0.48 -12.42 -4.50
CA LEU A 73 1.69 -11.72 -4.95
C LEU A 73 1.93 -11.99 -6.44
N ARG A 74 1.95 -13.27 -6.85
CA ARG A 74 2.25 -13.65 -8.24
C ARG A 74 1.25 -13.10 -9.25
N ASN A 75 -0.02 -12.99 -8.89
CA ASN A 75 -1.07 -12.50 -9.79
C ASN A 75 -1.09 -10.97 -9.90
N MET A 76 -0.65 -10.25 -8.87
CA MET A 76 -0.63 -8.78 -8.85
C MET A 76 0.68 -8.18 -9.38
N GLY A 77 1.79 -8.89 -9.24
CA GLY A 77 3.12 -8.30 -9.21
C GLY A 77 3.77 -7.85 -10.52
N GLN A 78 3.08 -7.86 -11.67
CA GLN A 78 3.82 -7.74 -12.94
C GLN A 78 3.84 -6.36 -13.62
N GLU A 79 2.86 -5.47 -13.46
CA GLU A 79 2.81 -4.25 -14.32
C GLU A 79 2.16 -3.00 -13.70
N TRP A 80 2.05 -2.91 -12.37
CA TRP A 80 1.29 -1.82 -11.75
C TRP A 80 2.18 -0.71 -11.20
N ASP A 81 1.83 0.53 -11.52
CA ASP A 81 2.43 1.72 -10.92
C ASP A 81 1.97 1.86 -9.46
N SER A 82 2.93 1.75 -8.53
CA SER A 82 2.71 1.82 -7.09
C SER A 82 2.04 3.11 -6.63
N ASP A 83 2.38 4.25 -7.24
CA ASP A 83 1.84 5.54 -6.83
C ASP A 83 0.40 5.70 -7.33
N GLN A 84 0.09 5.20 -8.52
CA GLN A 84 -1.28 5.19 -9.06
C GLN A 84 -2.20 4.30 -8.23
N LEU A 85 -1.78 3.07 -7.92
CA LEU A 85 -2.55 2.17 -7.06
C LEU A 85 -2.77 2.75 -5.67
N SER A 86 -1.74 3.37 -5.10
CA SER A 86 -1.86 4.02 -3.80
C SER A 86 -2.83 5.19 -3.82
N ALA A 87 -2.87 5.97 -4.91
CA ALA A 87 -3.83 7.06 -5.07
C ALA A 87 -5.27 6.53 -5.17
N ILE A 88 -5.50 5.45 -5.92
CA ILE A 88 -6.82 4.81 -6.03
C ILE A 88 -7.33 4.33 -4.67
N LEU A 89 -6.47 3.68 -3.88
CA LEU A 89 -6.82 3.22 -2.53
C LEU A 89 -7.10 4.38 -1.56
N LEU A 90 -6.36 5.48 -1.73
CA LEU A 90 -6.50 6.69 -0.93
C LEU A 90 -7.81 7.43 -1.22
N PHE A 91 -8.18 7.64 -2.49
CA PHE A 91 -9.38 8.37 -2.91
C PHE A 91 -10.60 7.45 -3.03
N ASN A 92 -11.02 6.90 -1.90
CA ASN A 92 -12.24 6.10 -1.82
C ASN A 92 -13.37 6.90 -1.13
N ALA A 93 -14.37 7.33 -1.90
CA ALA A 93 -15.48 8.13 -1.40
C ALA A 93 -16.46 7.35 -0.50
N GLU A 94 -16.33 6.02 -0.43
CA GLU A 94 -17.15 5.15 0.42
C GLU A 94 -16.60 5.02 1.85
N ARG A 95 -15.48 5.69 2.18
CA ARG A 95 -14.97 5.67 3.56
C ARG A 95 -15.98 6.31 4.52
N PRO A 96 -16.21 5.69 5.69
CA PRO A 96 -17.14 6.24 6.66
C PRO A 96 -16.59 7.54 7.27
N ASN A 97 -17.50 8.45 7.62
CA ASN A 97 -17.21 9.75 8.25
C ASN A 97 -16.47 10.78 7.37
N LEU A 98 -16.48 10.62 6.04
CA LEU A 98 -16.11 11.72 5.14
C LEU A 98 -17.15 12.83 5.19
N MET A 99 -16.67 14.07 5.34
CA MET A 99 -17.51 15.27 5.36
C MET A 99 -17.98 15.64 3.95
N ASP A 100 -17.07 15.60 2.98
CA ASP A 100 -17.39 15.88 1.57
C ASP A 100 -16.94 14.74 0.66
N ARG A 101 -17.90 13.87 0.32
CA ARG A 101 -17.66 12.72 -0.56
C ARG A 101 -17.49 13.12 -2.01
N ASP A 102 -18.03 14.26 -2.43
CA ASP A 102 -17.99 14.66 -3.83
C ASP A 102 -16.63 15.22 -4.23
N LEU A 103 -15.88 15.79 -3.28
CA LEU A 103 -14.47 16.15 -3.48
C LEU A 103 -13.51 14.95 -3.58
N VAL A 104 -13.96 13.76 -3.15
CA VAL A 104 -13.15 12.52 -3.15
C VAL A 104 -13.42 11.64 -4.39
N LYS A 105 -14.56 11.81 -5.05
CA LYS A 105 -14.91 11.10 -6.29
C LYS A 105 -14.12 11.63 -7.49
#